data_AF-A0A2G5BKW9-F1
#
_entry.id   AF-A0A2G5BKW9-F1
#
_cell.length_a   1.000
_cell.length_b   1.000
_cell.length_c   1.000
_cell.angle_alpha   90.00
_cell.angle_beta   90.00
_cell.angle_gamma   90.00
#
_symmetry.space_group_name_H-M   'P 1'
#
loop_
_entity.id
_entity.type
_entity.pdbx_description
1 polymer ?
#
loop_
_entity_poly.entity_id
_entity_poly.type
_entity_poly.pdbx_seq_one_letter_code
_entity_poly.pdbx_strand_id
1 'polypeptide(L)'
;MSKRTISVQAYAKAVLHCAKYPWATVHGLLLSEKKDGKVRYVDAIPLAHTWTHLTPMFDVALQQVQLYAKANGLSIGGYYVAHEDVSATQLPEFSALLAKTILGVSDDVVAFVIDAKKLAPESNEPGIIPYVNTDSQWKAVPAGFATNKGGSAEFALENNRVLATAKRLVAERAEVAIHDFDEHLDDVTLDWLQNPLLNERIRTA
;
A
#
# COMPACT_ATOMS: atom_id res chain seq x y z
N MET A 1 16.23 0.47 16.61
CA MET A 1 15.45 1.12 15.55
C MET A 1 14.58 0.07 14.90
N SER A 2 13.27 0.26 14.93
CA SER A 2 12.24 -0.64 14.44
C SER A 2 12.29 -0.69 12.91
N LYS A 3 12.99 -1.69 12.37
CA LYS A 3 13.08 -1.95 10.93
C LYS A 3 11.69 -2.31 10.40
N ARG A 4 11.08 -1.42 9.62
CA ARG A 4 9.81 -1.69 8.95
C ARG A 4 10.08 -2.37 7.60
N THR A 5 9.40 -3.47 7.34
CA THR A 5 9.68 -4.30 6.15
C THR A 5 8.43 -4.47 5.31
N ILE A 6 8.55 -4.30 3.99
CA ILE A 6 7.43 -4.48 3.05
C ILE A 6 7.58 -5.82 2.33
N SER A 7 6.56 -6.68 2.43
CA SER A 7 6.54 -7.98 1.76
C SER A 7 6.33 -7.87 0.25
N VAL A 8 6.61 -8.97 -0.46
CA VAL A 8 6.34 -9.07 -1.90
C VAL A 8 4.86 -8.84 -2.20
N GLN A 9 3.95 -9.44 -1.41
CA GLN A 9 2.51 -9.36 -1.64
C GLN A 9 1.97 -7.95 -1.45
N ALA A 10 2.30 -7.30 -0.32
CA ALA A 10 1.87 -5.93 -0.06
C ALA A 10 2.33 -4.96 -1.16
N TYR A 11 3.60 -5.06 -1.57
CA TYR A 11 4.14 -4.20 -2.62
C TYR A 11 3.49 -4.48 -3.97
N ALA A 12 3.38 -5.76 -4.38
CA ALA A 12 2.82 -6.14 -5.66
C ALA A 12 1.35 -5.73 -5.81
N LYS A 13 0.51 -5.97 -4.79
CA LYS A 13 -0.88 -5.53 -4.81
C LYS A 13 -1.02 -4.02 -4.94
N ALA A 14 -0.25 -3.24 -4.17
CA ALA A 14 -0.29 -1.79 -4.26
C ALA A 14 0.08 -1.30 -5.66
N VAL A 15 1.15 -1.84 -6.25
CA VAL A 15 1.60 -1.50 -7.62
C VAL A 15 0.56 -1.91 -8.67
N LEU A 16 -0.01 -3.12 -8.57
CA LEU A 16 -1.02 -3.59 -9.51
C LEU A 16 -2.32 -2.80 -9.41
N HIS A 17 -2.69 -2.33 -8.22
CA HIS A 17 -3.82 -1.42 -8.06
C HIS A 17 -3.60 -0.13 -8.87
N CYS A 18 -2.41 0.46 -8.78
CA CYS A 18 -2.05 1.64 -9.59
C CYS A 18 -2.02 1.32 -11.09
N ALA A 19 -1.50 0.16 -11.47
CA ALA A 19 -1.42 -0.26 -12.87
C ALA A 19 -2.80 -0.52 -13.49
N LYS A 20 -3.79 -0.92 -12.68
CA LYS A 20 -5.18 -1.09 -13.12
C LYS A 20 -5.85 0.25 -13.45
N TYR A 21 -5.55 1.28 -12.67
CA TYR A 21 -6.17 2.61 -12.77
C TYR A 21 -5.13 3.74 -12.91
N PRO A 22 -4.31 3.76 -13.98
CA PRO A 22 -3.24 4.74 -14.14
C PRO A 22 -3.73 6.18 -14.37
N TRP A 23 -5.02 6.35 -14.66
CA TRP A 23 -5.66 7.66 -14.88
C TRP A 23 -6.33 8.21 -13.62
N ALA A 24 -6.26 7.51 -12.48
CA ALA A 24 -6.96 7.88 -11.27
C ALA A 24 -6.02 7.92 -10.06
N THR A 25 -6.41 8.73 -9.08
CA THR A 25 -5.82 8.60 -7.75
C THR A 25 -6.35 7.32 -7.12
N VAL A 26 -5.45 6.48 -6.60
CA VAL A 26 -5.84 5.22 -5.95
C VAL A 26 -5.48 5.23 -4.47
N HIS A 27 -6.35 4.65 -3.66
CA HIS A 27 -6.19 4.53 -2.22
C HIS A 27 -6.18 3.07 -1.79
N GLY A 28 -5.42 2.76 -0.75
CA GLY A 28 -5.52 1.46 -0.12
C GLY A 28 -4.91 1.40 1.27
N LEU A 29 -5.11 0.27 1.94
CA LEU A 29 -4.62 0.01 3.29
C LEU A 29 -3.52 -1.05 3.25
N LEU A 30 -2.66 -1.03 4.26
CA LEU A 30 -1.61 -2.01 4.46
C LEU A 30 -1.85 -2.75 5.75
N LEU A 31 -1.90 -4.07 5.64
CA LEU A 31 -1.96 -4.94 6.81
C LEU A 31 -0.55 -5.24 7.29
N SER A 32 -0.39 -5.22 8.60
CA SER A 32 0.89 -5.48 9.23
C SER A 32 0.80 -6.48 10.38
N GLU A 33 1.91 -7.15 10.62
CA GLU A 33 2.19 -7.89 11.83
C GLU A 33 3.32 -7.18 12.60
N LYS A 34 3.24 -7.19 13.93
CA LYS A 34 4.25 -6.60 14.80
C LYS A 34 4.86 -7.69 15.67
N LYS A 35 6.18 -7.88 15.55
CA LYS A 35 6.93 -8.88 16.32
C LYS A 35 8.27 -8.31 16.76
N ASP A 36 8.58 -8.42 18.05
CA ASP A 36 9.85 -7.95 18.65
C ASP A 36 10.18 -6.48 18.31
N GLY A 37 9.14 -5.62 18.29
CA GLY A 37 9.28 -4.21 17.94
C GLY A 37 9.56 -3.94 16.45
N LYS A 38 9.49 -4.94 15.57
CA LYS A 38 9.58 -4.79 14.11
C LYS A 38 8.18 -4.89 13.51
N VAL A 39 7.93 -4.09 12.48
CA VAL A 39 6.67 -4.08 11.74
C VAL A 39 6.92 -4.65 10.36
N ARG A 40 6.12 -5.64 9.96
CA ARG A 40 6.16 -6.21 8.61
C ARG A 40 4.81 -5.98 7.95
N TYR A 41 4.80 -5.28 6.82
CA TYR A 41 3.61 -5.08 5.99
C TYR A 41 3.41 -6.31 5.12
N VAL A 42 2.43 -7.13 5.48
CA VAL A 42 2.25 -8.49 4.95
C VAL A 42 1.29 -8.53 3.77
N ASP A 43 0.36 -7.57 3.70
CA ASP A 43 -0.63 -7.49 2.63
C ASP A 43 -1.05 -6.04 2.35
N ALA A 44 -1.65 -5.82 1.19
CA ALA A 44 -2.30 -4.56 0.83
C ALA A 44 -3.76 -4.82 0.44
N ILE A 45 -4.65 -3.95 0.86
CA ILE A 45 -6.08 -4.00 0.52
C ILE A 45 -6.41 -2.76 -0.32
N PRO A 46 -6.66 -2.92 -1.63
CA PRO A 46 -7.14 -1.85 -2.49
C PRO A 46 -8.50 -1.34 -2.01
N LEU A 47 -8.62 -0.02 -1.85
CA LEU A 47 -9.87 0.60 -1.42
C LEU A 47 -10.63 1.23 -2.58
N ALA A 48 -10.06 2.28 -3.18
CA ALA A 48 -10.82 3.10 -4.10
C ALA A 48 -9.97 3.65 -5.23
N HIS A 49 -10.63 3.91 -6.35
CA HIS A 49 -10.07 4.56 -7.54
C HIS A 49 -11.06 5.56 -8.17
N THR A 50 -12.37 5.47 -7.87
CA THR A 50 -13.41 6.32 -8.46
C THR A 50 -13.89 7.38 -7.47
N TRP A 51 -14.20 6.98 -6.23
CA TRP A 51 -14.79 7.87 -5.23
C TRP A 51 -13.81 8.22 -4.12
N THR A 52 -12.65 8.71 -4.54
CA THR A 52 -11.49 8.99 -3.69
C THR A 52 -11.74 9.98 -2.57
N HIS A 53 -12.79 10.81 -2.65
CA HIS A 53 -13.14 11.82 -1.66
C HIS A 53 -14.37 11.51 -0.78
N LEU A 54 -15.03 10.36 -0.97
CA LEU A 54 -16.23 9.99 -0.21
C LEU A 54 -15.88 9.34 1.12
N THR A 55 -15.79 10.15 2.17
CA THR A 55 -15.47 9.67 3.53
C THR A 55 -16.42 8.59 4.09
N PRO A 56 -17.74 8.55 3.82
CA PRO A 56 -18.59 7.49 4.36
C PRO A 56 -18.21 6.10 3.85
N MET A 57 -17.85 5.98 2.57
CA MET A 57 -17.45 4.69 1.99
C MET A 57 -16.09 4.25 2.50
N PHE A 58 -15.18 5.20 2.74
CA PHE A 58 -13.92 4.93 3.42
C PHE A 58 -14.14 4.38 4.83
N ASP A 59 -15.05 4.96 5.61
CA ASP A 59 -15.33 4.50 6.98
C ASP A 59 -15.91 3.07 7.00
N VAL A 60 -16.82 2.76 6.06
CA VAL A 60 -17.36 1.40 5.91
C VAL A 60 -16.25 0.42 5.53
N ALA A 61 -15.42 0.76 4.54
CA ALA A 61 -14.32 -0.09 4.12
C ALA A 61 -13.32 -0.30 5.26
N LEU A 62 -12.97 0.77 5.98
CA LEU A 62 -12.07 0.73 7.13
C LEU A 62 -12.57 -0.24 8.21
N GLN A 63 -13.87 -0.19 8.55
CA GLN A 63 -14.47 -1.12 9.51
C GLN A 63 -14.41 -2.57 9.03
N GLN A 64 -14.70 -2.83 7.75
CA GLN A 64 -14.62 -4.20 7.19
C GLN A 64 -13.17 -4.71 7.22
N VAL A 65 -12.20 -3.88 6.84
CA VAL A 65 -10.77 -4.24 6.91
C VAL A 65 -10.33 -4.48 8.35
N GLN A 66 -10.80 -3.70 9.33
CA GLN A 66 -10.48 -3.93 10.74
C GLN A 66 -10.96 -5.30 11.23
N LEU A 67 -12.19 -5.67 10.90
CA LEU A 67 -12.76 -6.96 11.26
C LEU A 67 -11.96 -8.10 10.63
N TYR A 68 -11.65 -7.97 9.34
CA TYR A 68 -10.82 -8.92 8.60
C TYR A 68 -9.41 -9.04 9.20
N ALA A 69 -8.73 -7.92 9.45
CA ALA A 69 -7.39 -7.88 10.01
C ALA A 69 -7.36 -8.57 11.39
N LYS A 70 -8.30 -8.21 12.27
CA LYS A 70 -8.44 -8.81 13.61
C LYS A 70 -8.68 -10.32 13.54
N ALA A 71 -9.55 -10.78 12.64
CA ALA A 71 -9.83 -12.20 12.47
C ALA A 71 -8.60 -13.02 12.03
N ASN A 72 -7.64 -12.36 11.35
CA ASN A 72 -6.41 -12.98 10.87
C ASN A 72 -5.18 -12.67 11.73
N GLY A 73 -5.35 -12.06 12.91
CA GLY A 73 -4.22 -11.69 13.79
C GLY A 73 -3.33 -10.58 13.23
N LEU A 74 -3.86 -9.75 12.32
CA LEU A 74 -3.19 -8.62 11.68
C LEU A 74 -3.73 -7.30 12.23
N SER A 75 -3.06 -6.19 11.89
CA SER A 75 -3.51 -4.83 12.18
C SER A 75 -3.36 -3.93 10.95
N ILE A 76 -4.05 -2.79 10.93
CA ILE A 76 -3.93 -1.82 9.85
C ILE A 76 -2.70 -0.95 10.13
N GLY A 77 -1.55 -1.34 9.59
CA GLY A 77 -0.28 -0.66 9.83
C GLY A 77 0.00 0.52 8.92
N GLY A 78 -0.79 0.71 7.87
CA GLY A 78 -0.50 1.78 6.92
C GLY A 78 -1.60 2.05 5.91
N TYR A 79 -1.32 3.09 5.13
CA TYR A 79 -2.14 3.59 4.05
C TYR A 79 -1.25 3.86 2.85
N TYR A 80 -1.72 3.58 1.65
CA TYR A 80 -1.03 4.00 0.43
C TYR A 80 -1.93 4.86 -0.46
N VAL A 81 -1.29 5.77 -1.17
CA VAL A 81 -1.90 6.58 -2.23
C VAL A 81 -0.98 6.66 -3.43
N ALA A 82 -1.54 6.55 -4.63
CA ALA A 82 -0.87 6.96 -5.85
C ALA A 82 -1.69 8.05 -6.54
N HIS A 83 -1.03 9.03 -7.12
CA HIS A 83 -1.68 10.13 -7.82
C HIS A 83 -2.00 9.76 -9.26
N GLU A 84 -3.05 10.39 -9.80
CA GLU A 84 -3.28 10.43 -11.24
C GLU A 84 -2.14 11.15 -11.99
N ASP A 85 -1.57 12.20 -11.38
CA ASP A 85 -0.37 12.87 -11.90
C ASP A 85 0.88 12.08 -11.51
N VAL A 86 1.46 11.40 -12.50
CA VAL A 86 2.71 10.63 -12.35
C VAL A 86 3.91 11.45 -11.85
N SER A 87 3.84 12.78 -11.91
CA SER A 87 4.88 13.67 -11.42
C SER A 87 4.74 14.02 -9.93
N ALA A 88 3.54 13.84 -9.35
CA ALA A 88 3.25 14.14 -7.98
C ALA A 88 3.80 13.07 -7.03
N THR A 89 4.54 13.54 -6.01
CA THR A 89 5.23 12.70 -5.02
C THR A 89 4.96 13.13 -3.58
N GLN A 90 4.06 14.11 -3.41
CA GLN A 90 3.68 14.63 -2.10
C GLN A 90 2.43 13.92 -1.57
N LEU A 91 2.28 13.79 -0.27
CA LEU A 91 1.05 13.29 0.34
C LEU A 91 -0.06 14.35 0.19
N PRO A 92 -1.18 14.08 -0.53
CA PRO A 92 -2.31 15.02 -0.60
C PRO A 92 -2.89 15.33 0.77
N GLU A 93 -3.42 16.54 0.95
CA GLU A 93 -4.08 16.94 2.20
C GLU A 93 -5.25 16.01 2.57
N PHE A 94 -6.08 15.66 1.59
CA PHE A 94 -7.18 14.72 1.83
C PHE A 94 -6.67 13.32 2.24
N SER A 95 -5.60 12.84 1.60
CA SER A 95 -4.95 11.57 1.98
C SER A 95 -4.32 11.63 3.38
N ALA A 96 -3.77 12.77 3.76
CA ALA A 96 -3.26 13.00 5.12
C ALA A 96 -4.37 12.95 6.17
N LEU A 97 -5.59 13.41 5.83
CA LEU A 97 -6.78 13.28 6.67
C LEU A 97 -7.21 11.81 6.80
N LEU A 98 -7.30 11.06 5.70
CA LEU A 98 -7.60 9.63 5.74
C LEU A 98 -6.58 8.86 6.59
N ALA A 99 -5.29 9.12 6.40
CA ALA A 99 -4.23 8.52 7.19
C ALA A 99 -4.36 8.88 8.68
N LYS A 100 -4.83 10.08 9.01
CA LYS A 100 -5.13 10.50 10.39
C LYS A 100 -6.34 9.76 10.97
N THR A 101 -7.38 9.49 10.18
CA THR A 101 -8.50 8.65 10.60
C THR A 101 -8.02 7.24 10.97
N ILE A 102 -7.11 6.67 10.18
CA ILE A 102 -6.51 5.36 10.47
C ILE A 102 -5.68 5.38 11.76
N LEU A 103 -4.94 6.46 12.04
CA LEU A 103 -4.24 6.64 13.33
C LEU A 103 -5.19 6.65 14.54
N GLY A 104 -6.46 7.00 14.35
CA GLY A 104 -7.47 6.94 15.41
C GLY A 104 -7.87 5.51 15.81
N VAL A 105 -7.52 4.52 14.99
CA VAL A 105 -7.93 3.12 15.16
C VAL A 105 -6.77 2.12 15.20
N SER A 106 -5.57 2.53 14.80
CA SER A 106 -4.36 1.71 14.89
C SER A 106 -3.16 2.56 15.34
N ASP A 107 -2.31 1.97 16.16
CA ASP A 107 -1.04 2.56 16.55
C ASP A 107 0.00 2.38 15.43
N ASP A 108 0.97 3.31 15.33
CA ASP A 108 2.16 3.19 14.46
C ASP A 108 1.83 3.05 12.96
N VAL A 109 0.97 3.94 12.44
CA VAL A 109 0.55 3.99 11.03
C VAL A 109 1.55 4.77 10.18
N VAL A 110 1.91 4.20 9.02
CA VAL A 110 2.66 4.91 7.97
C VAL A 110 1.75 5.27 6.79
N ALA A 111 2.00 6.42 6.17
CA ALA A 111 1.45 6.72 4.85
C ALA A 111 2.52 6.49 3.77
N PHE A 112 2.17 5.80 2.70
CA PHE A 112 3.03 5.55 1.55
C PHE A 112 2.49 6.29 0.33
N VAL A 113 3.28 7.21 -0.21
CA VAL A 113 3.01 7.80 -1.53
C VAL A 113 3.74 6.97 -2.57
N ILE A 114 3.01 6.44 -3.54
CA ILE A 114 3.57 5.64 -4.62
C ILE A 114 4.09 6.60 -5.70
N ASP A 115 5.39 6.46 -6.00
CA ASP A 115 6.08 7.22 -7.05
C ASP A 115 5.97 6.46 -8.37
N ALA A 116 4.99 6.82 -9.19
CA ALA A 116 4.69 6.16 -10.45
C ALA A 116 5.88 6.13 -11.42
N LYS A 117 6.75 7.16 -11.42
CA LYS A 117 7.95 7.18 -12.28
C LYS A 117 8.92 6.06 -11.92
N LYS A 118 8.99 5.70 -10.65
CA LYS A 118 9.85 4.62 -10.14
C LYS A 118 9.24 3.24 -10.27
N LEU A 119 7.99 3.14 -10.72
CA LEU A 119 7.36 1.85 -11.09
C LEU A 119 7.72 1.39 -12.50
N ALA A 120 8.34 2.26 -13.31
CA ALA A 120 8.73 1.93 -14.67
C ALA A 120 9.76 0.78 -14.70
N PRO A 121 9.75 -0.08 -15.75
CA PRO A 121 10.61 -1.26 -15.85
C PRO A 121 12.10 -1.00 -15.64
N GLU A 122 12.58 0.17 -16.04
CA GLU A 122 13.97 0.64 -15.94
C GLU A 122 14.42 1.04 -14.53
N SER A 123 13.48 1.35 -13.62
CA SER A 123 13.80 1.82 -12.26
C SER A 123 14.13 0.66 -11.32
N ASN A 124 15.30 0.68 -10.68
CA ASN A 124 15.67 -0.31 -9.66
C ASN A 124 15.46 0.19 -8.22
N GLU A 125 14.77 1.30 -8.06
CA GLU A 125 14.43 1.87 -6.75
C GLU A 125 13.01 1.47 -6.33
N PRO A 126 12.74 1.35 -5.03
CA PRO A 126 11.36 1.25 -4.54
C PRO A 126 10.57 2.49 -4.94
N GLY A 127 9.45 2.31 -5.64
CA GLY A 127 8.54 3.39 -6.03
C GLY A 127 7.59 3.79 -4.90
N ILE A 128 8.10 3.88 -3.66
CA ILE A 128 7.31 4.20 -2.48
C ILE A 128 8.07 5.21 -1.62
N ILE A 129 7.37 6.24 -1.17
CA ILE A 129 7.87 7.31 -0.33
C ILE A 129 7.15 7.24 1.03
N PRO A 130 7.86 6.91 2.13
CA PRO A 130 7.26 6.89 3.47
C PRO A 130 6.98 8.28 4.01
N TYR A 131 5.83 8.43 4.63
CA TYR A 131 5.44 9.55 5.47
C TYR A 131 5.11 9.02 6.87
N VAL A 132 5.74 9.60 7.88
CA VAL A 132 5.47 9.31 9.30
C VAL A 132 4.79 10.51 9.95
N ASN A 133 3.88 10.25 10.88
CA ASN A 133 3.23 11.32 11.64
C ASN A 133 4.11 11.68 12.85
N THR A 134 4.63 12.90 12.86
CA THR A 134 5.37 13.46 14.00
C THR A 134 4.74 14.79 14.37
N ASP A 135 4.36 14.96 15.63
CA ASP A 135 3.71 16.17 16.15
C ASP A 135 2.43 16.54 15.36
N SER A 136 1.59 15.55 15.06
CA SER A 136 0.37 15.71 14.26
C SER A 136 0.58 16.15 12.80
N GLN A 137 1.82 16.10 12.30
CA GLN A 137 2.16 16.44 10.92
C GLN A 137 2.77 15.25 10.19
N TRP A 138 2.32 14.98 8.97
CA TRP A 138 2.91 13.97 8.11
C TRP A 138 4.18 14.51 7.46
N LYS A 139 5.31 13.85 7.70
CA LYS A 139 6.62 14.24 7.18
C LYS A 139 7.19 13.08 6.37
N ALA A 140 7.65 13.39 5.15
CA ALA A 140 8.36 12.42 4.32
C ALA A 140 9.64 11.96 5.05
N VAL A 141 9.94 10.68 4.97
CA VAL A 141 11.18 10.10 5.51
C VAL A 141 12.27 10.18 4.43
N PRO A 142 13.24 11.10 4.55
CA PRO A 142 14.28 11.25 3.53
C PRO A 142 15.12 9.97 3.46
N ALA A 143 15.39 9.48 2.26
CA ALA A 143 16.09 8.20 2.05
C ALA A 143 15.49 7.05 2.88
N GLY A 144 14.15 7.00 2.97
CA GLY A 144 13.44 6.03 3.81
C GLY A 144 13.77 4.57 3.51
N PHE A 145 14.19 4.26 2.27
CA PHE A 145 14.72 2.96 1.86
C PHE A 145 16.24 3.01 1.67
N ALA A 146 16.95 1.98 2.16
CA ALA A 146 18.39 1.88 2.01
C ALA A 146 18.79 1.70 0.53
N THR A 147 19.60 2.61 0.00
CA THR A 147 20.20 2.51 -1.33
C THR A 147 21.66 2.06 -1.22
N ASN A 148 21.92 0.78 -0.92
CA ASN A 148 23.25 0.11 -0.99
C ASN A 148 24.49 0.84 -0.38
N LYS A 149 24.32 1.92 0.40
CA LYS A 149 25.40 2.70 1.02
C LYS A 149 25.15 2.82 2.51
N GLY A 150 25.52 1.79 3.27
CA GLY A 150 25.94 1.84 4.68
C GLY A 150 25.03 2.49 5.74
N GLY A 151 23.86 3.04 5.40
CA GLY A 151 22.93 3.66 6.32
C GLY A 151 21.90 2.69 6.87
N SER A 152 21.54 2.85 8.15
CA SER A 152 20.39 2.18 8.75
C SER A 152 19.08 2.83 8.26
N ALA A 153 18.53 2.33 7.15
CA ALA A 153 17.21 2.77 6.70
C ALA A 153 16.10 2.26 7.61
N GLU A 154 15.09 3.10 7.82
CA GLU A 154 13.91 2.78 8.62
C GLU A 154 12.99 1.78 7.90
N PHE A 155 12.96 1.84 6.56
CA PHE A 155 12.19 0.94 5.72
C PHE A 155 13.09 0.05 4.85
N ALA A 156 12.66 -1.18 4.64
CA ALA A 156 13.32 -2.14 3.77
C ALA A 156 12.30 -2.96 2.99
N LEU A 157 12.67 -3.37 1.77
CA LEU A 157 11.97 -4.45 1.08
C LEU A 157 12.36 -5.78 1.72
N GLU A 158 11.42 -6.72 1.78
CA GLU A 158 11.62 -8.03 2.40
C GLU A 158 12.78 -8.81 1.78
N ASN A 159 12.92 -8.75 0.46
CA ASN A 159 13.97 -9.42 -0.28
C ASN A 159 14.16 -8.76 -1.66
N ASN A 160 15.15 -9.24 -2.41
CA ASN A 160 15.47 -8.77 -3.76
C ASN A 160 14.43 -9.13 -4.83
N ARG A 161 13.48 -10.04 -4.53
CA ARG A 161 12.41 -10.42 -5.47
C ARG A 161 11.25 -9.44 -5.49
N VAL A 162 11.09 -8.59 -4.47
CA VAL A 162 9.92 -7.68 -4.36
C VAL A 162 9.74 -6.84 -5.63
N LEU A 163 10.78 -6.13 -6.07
CA LEU A 163 10.71 -5.29 -7.27
C LEU A 163 10.56 -6.12 -8.55
N ALA A 164 11.32 -7.21 -8.67
CA ALA A 164 11.30 -8.07 -9.86
C ALA A 164 9.92 -8.74 -10.05
N THR A 165 9.28 -9.16 -8.96
CA THR A 165 7.96 -9.80 -8.98
C THR A 165 6.89 -8.81 -9.38
N ALA A 166 6.87 -7.60 -8.79
CA ALA A 166 5.91 -6.57 -9.16
C ALA A 166 6.03 -6.16 -10.63
N LYS A 167 7.26 -5.93 -11.12
CA LYS A 167 7.50 -5.61 -12.54
C LYS A 167 7.02 -6.72 -13.47
N ARG A 168 7.28 -7.99 -13.11
CA ARG A 168 6.84 -9.13 -13.91
C ARG A 168 5.32 -9.21 -13.98
N LEU A 169 4.64 -9.07 -12.85
CA LEU A 169 3.19 -9.12 -12.78
C LEU A 169 2.52 -7.99 -13.58
N VAL A 170 3.09 -6.78 -13.57
CA VAL A 170 2.65 -5.67 -14.43
C VAL A 170 2.85 -6.03 -15.91
N ALA A 171 4.00 -6.60 -16.29
CA ALA A 171 4.26 -7.02 -17.67
C ALA A 171 3.33 -8.15 -18.15
N GLU A 172 2.92 -9.05 -17.23
CA GLU A 172 1.96 -10.14 -17.47
C GLU A 172 0.49 -9.69 -17.43
N ARG A 173 0.23 -8.40 -17.24
CA ARG A 173 -1.12 -7.82 -17.07
C ARG A 173 -1.91 -8.44 -15.93
N ALA A 174 -1.26 -8.78 -14.82
CA ALA A 174 -1.89 -9.41 -13.67
C ALA A 174 -2.85 -8.46 -12.91
N GLU A 175 -2.83 -7.16 -13.21
CA GLU A 175 -3.74 -6.17 -12.64
C GLU A 175 -5.21 -6.46 -12.96
N VAL A 176 -5.52 -7.26 -13.99
CA VAL A 176 -6.90 -7.69 -14.26
C VAL A 176 -7.51 -8.54 -13.14
N ALA A 177 -6.67 -9.12 -12.26
CA ALA A 177 -7.09 -10.00 -11.17
C ALA A 177 -7.15 -9.31 -9.80
N ILE A 178 -6.80 -8.01 -9.72
CA ILE A 178 -6.97 -7.23 -8.49
C ILE A 178 -8.36 -6.59 -8.49
N HIS A 179 -9.05 -6.65 -7.36
CA HIS A 179 -10.31 -5.99 -7.10
C HIS A 179 -10.18 -5.08 -5.89
N ASP A 180 -10.75 -3.88 -5.98
CA ASP A 180 -10.86 -2.94 -4.87
C ASP A 180 -12.28 -2.87 -4.32
N PHE A 181 -12.49 -2.03 -3.30
CA PHE A 181 -13.79 -1.89 -2.66
C PHE A 181 -14.81 -1.23 -3.60
N ASP A 182 -14.40 -0.28 -4.44
CA ASP A 182 -15.28 0.33 -5.46
C ASP A 182 -15.87 -0.76 -6.38
N GLU A 183 -15.05 -1.66 -6.92
CA GLU A 183 -15.55 -2.78 -7.74
C GLU A 183 -16.45 -3.75 -6.97
N HIS A 184 -16.16 -3.99 -5.69
CA HIS A 184 -17.01 -4.84 -4.85
C HIS A 184 -18.39 -4.23 -4.60
N LEU A 185 -18.51 -2.90 -4.55
CA LEU A 185 -19.80 -2.24 -4.41
C LEU A 185 -20.67 -2.41 -5.66
N ASP A 186 -20.03 -2.50 -6.84
CA ASP A 186 -20.70 -2.81 -8.10
C ASP A 186 -21.03 -4.31 -8.24
N ASP A 187 -20.13 -5.19 -7.79
CA ASP A 187 -20.32 -6.65 -7.77
C ASP A 187 -19.81 -7.26 -6.45
N VAL A 188 -20.75 -7.57 -5.56
CA VAL A 188 -20.47 -8.12 -4.22
C VAL A 188 -19.85 -9.52 -4.24
N THR A 189 -19.77 -10.18 -5.40
CA THR A 189 -19.10 -11.48 -5.54
C THR A 189 -17.57 -11.35 -5.63
N LEU A 190 -17.06 -10.14 -5.89
CA LEU A 190 -15.63 -9.86 -5.98
C LEU A 190 -15.00 -9.75 -4.59
N ASP A 191 -14.06 -10.65 -4.28
CA ASP A 191 -13.32 -10.63 -3.01
C ASP A 191 -12.17 -9.62 -3.03
N TRP A 192 -12.49 -8.38 -2.67
CA TRP A 192 -11.54 -7.27 -2.57
C TRP A 192 -10.61 -7.35 -1.34
N LEU A 193 -11.02 -8.04 -0.27
CA LEU A 193 -10.23 -8.15 0.96
C LEU A 193 -9.03 -9.08 0.76
N GLN A 194 -9.25 -10.25 0.18
CA GLN A 194 -8.18 -11.23 0.00
C GLN A 194 -7.54 -11.14 -1.37
N ASN A 195 -8.33 -10.97 -2.44
CA ASN A 195 -7.88 -11.12 -3.82
C ASN A 195 -7.18 -12.48 -4.06
N PRO A 196 -7.86 -13.63 -3.85
CA PRO A 196 -7.21 -14.94 -3.78
C PRO A 196 -6.53 -15.37 -5.08
N LEU A 197 -7.14 -15.08 -6.24
CA LEU A 197 -6.54 -15.37 -7.55
C LEU A 197 -5.22 -14.62 -7.73
N LEU A 198 -5.18 -13.34 -7.34
CA LEU A 198 -3.97 -12.55 -7.41
C LEU A 198 -2.91 -13.02 -6.41
N ASN A 199 -3.30 -13.37 -5.18
CA ASN A 199 -2.37 -13.92 -4.18
C ASN A 199 -1.67 -15.17 -4.69
N GLU A 200 -2.39 -16.04 -5.41
CA GLU A 200 -1.79 -17.22 -6.04
C GLU A 200 -0.76 -16.82 -7.10
N ARG A 201 -1.12 -15.90 -8.00
CA ARG A 201 -0.21 -15.40 -9.04
C ARG A 201 1.05 -14.80 -8.45
N ILE A 202 0.93 -13.99 -7.39
CA ILE A 202 2.09 -13.41 -6.68
C ILE A 202 2.96 -14.51 -6.07
N ARG A 203 2.38 -15.59 -5.55
CA ARG A 203 3.13 -16.70 -4.92
C ARG A 203 3.92 -17.52 -5.94
N THR A 204 3.33 -17.76 -7.12
CA THR A 204 4.00 -18.41 -8.25
C THR A 204 4.91 -17.47 -9.06
N ALA A 205 4.90 -16.20 -8.64
CA ALA A 205 5.78 -15.07 -8.93
C ALA A 205 7.28 -15.37 -8.89
#